data_AF-A0A1A8KLQ4-F1
#
_entry.id   AF-A0A1A8KLQ4-F1
#
_cell.length_a   1.000
_cell.length_b   1.000
_cell.length_c   1.000
_cell.angle_alpha   90.00
_cell.angle_beta   90.00
_cell.angle_gamma   90.00
#
_symmetry.space_group_name_H-M   'P 1'
#
loop_
_entity.id
_entity.type
_entity.pdbx_description
1 polymer ?
#
loop_
_entity_poly.entity_id
_entity_poly.type
_entity_poly.pdbx_seq_one_letter_code
_entity_poly.pdbx_strand_id
1 'polypeptide(L)'
;MWSPGSSEQVTIDIDVDIRVPAMYLDIVFTMLDQSDMEHEILIEDVQAAVDGQADSGGSPRAHSYTKYNTWSDVQNWINSISSANPSLVSKLVIGNTFEARPMTVLKLGKASSSTKPAIFMDCGIHAREWISPAFCQWFVKEALSTYGSDSQMTSLLDEMDVFVLPVFNIDGYVFTHTNNRMWRKTRSKKSGSSCIGADPNRNFDAGWCTLGASSNPCSDTFCGYNPESEIEVKNVADFIRRNKSIIKAYLTIHSYSQLLLFPYSYKYGLAADHTELMTVAQGAASALQSLYGTRYTS
;
A
#
# COMPACT_ATOMS: atom_id res chain seq x y z
N MET A 1 -4.84 -7.82 14.28
CA MET A 1 -3.50 -8.47 14.26
C MET A 1 -2.56 -7.67 13.35
N TRP A 2 -1.25 -7.85 13.48
CA TRP A 2 -0.26 -7.22 12.59
C TRP A 2 0.19 -8.19 11.50
N SER A 3 0.62 -9.40 11.87
CA SER A 3 0.93 -10.49 10.95
C SER A 3 0.52 -11.85 11.57
N PRO A 4 -0.22 -12.72 10.86
CA PRO A 4 -0.91 -12.45 9.61
C PRO A 4 -2.07 -11.45 9.79
N GLY A 5 -2.75 -11.09 8.70
CA GLY A 5 -3.78 -10.05 8.68
C GLY A 5 -5.03 -10.37 9.51
N SER A 6 -5.32 -11.65 9.76
CA SER A 6 -6.39 -12.11 10.64
C SER A 6 -6.07 -13.46 11.28
N SER A 7 -6.83 -13.84 12.31
CA SER A 7 -6.61 -15.08 13.07
C SER A 7 -6.88 -16.33 12.25
N GLU A 8 -7.76 -16.25 11.25
CA GLU A 8 -8.07 -17.36 10.35
C GLU A 8 -6.91 -17.71 9.41
N GLN A 9 -5.87 -16.87 9.36
CA GLN A 9 -4.67 -17.10 8.57
C GLN A 9 -3.52 -17.69 9.39
N VAL A 10 -3.70 -17.93 10.68
CA VAL A 10 -2.68 -18.54 11.54
C VAL A 10 -2.59 -20.03 11.25
N THR A 11 -1.37 -20.51 10.97
CA THR A 11 -1.06 -21.92 10.75
C THR A 11 0.01 -22.39 11.73
N ILE A 12 0.28 -23.70 11.75
CA ILE A 12 1.41 -24.27 12.51
C ILE A 12 2.71 -23.71 11.91
N ASP A 13 3.73 -23.51 12.75
CA ASP A 13 5.10 -23.09 12.39
C ASP A 13 5.22 -21.71 11.71
N ILE A 14 4.36 -20.75 12.09
CA ILE A 14 4.53 -19.34 11.71
C ILE A 14 4.64 -18.45 12.93
N ASP A 15 5.40 -17.37 12.79
CA ASP A 15 5.41 -16.29 13.77
C ASP A 15 4.12 -15.45 13.66
N VAL A 16 3.61 -14.99 14.81
CA VAL A 16 2.38 -14.21 14.89
C VAL A 16 2.62 -12.91 15.65
N ASP A 17 2.51 -11.80 14.94
CA ASP A 17 2.66 -10.46 15.50
C ASP A 17 1.28 -9.91 15.89
N ILE A 18 1.07 -9.74 17.19
CA ILE A 18 -0.14 -9.12 17.75
C ILE A 18 0.20 -7.87 18.57
N ARG A 19 -0.61 -6.82 18.37
CA ARG A 19 -0.67 -5.71 19.32
C ARG A 19 -1.68 -6.05 20.40
N VAL A 20 -1.23 -6.03 21.65
CA VAL A 20 -2.09 -6.21 22.83
C VAL A 20 -2.36 -4.85 23.47
N PRO A 21 -3.63 -4.45 23.68
CA PRO A 21 -3.95 -3.25 24.46
C PRO A 21 -3.47 -3.40 25.91
N ALA A 22 -2.96 -2.31 26.51
CA ALA A 22 -2.37 -2.32 27.85
C ALA A 22 -3.26 -3.00 28.92
N MET A 23 -4.57 -2.77 28.87
CA MET A 23 -5.54 -3.37 29.79
C MET A 23 -5.67 -4.91 29.71
N TYR A 24 -5.12 -5.54 28.68
CA TYR A 24 -5.17 -6.98 28.45
C TYR A 24 -3.80 -7.66 28.54
N LEU A 25 -2.72 -6.93 28.89
CA LEU A 25 -1.37 -7.50 28.92
C LEU A 25 -1.27 -8.67 29.90
N ASP A 26 -1.69 -8.49 31.16
CA ASP A 26 -1.58 -9.51 32.20
C ASP A 26 -2.27 -10.82 31.81
N ILE A 27 -3.49 -10.72 31.27
CA ILE A 27 -4.25 -11.91 30.87
C ILE A 27 -3.66 -12.58 29.63
N VAL A 28 -3.15 -11.82 28.66
CA VAL A 28 -2.51 -12.40 27.48
C VAL A 28 -1.21 -13.10 27.85
N PHE A 29 -0.34 -12.48 28.65
CA PHE A 29 0.90 -13.12 29.12
C PHE A 29 0.59 -14.39 29.92
N THR A 30 -0.38 -14.32 30.83
CA THR A 30 -0.82 -15.52 31.58
C THR A 30 -1.26 -16.65 30.66
N MET A 31 -2.01 -16.33 29.60
CA MET A 31 -2.47 -17.33 28.62
C MET A 31 -1.32 -17.91 27.80
N LEU A 32 -0.36 -17.08 27.38
CA LEU A 32 0.81 -17.53 26.62
C LEU A 32 1.68 -18.45 27.48
N ASP A 33 1.97 -18.07 28.72
CA ASP A 33 2.76 -18.87 29.67
C ASP A 33 2.09 -20.20 30.00
N GLN A 34 0.78 -20.19 30.28
CA GLN A 34 0.02 -21.41 30.59
C GLN A 34 -0.08 -22.37 29.40
N SER A 35 0.04 -21.84 28.18
CA SER A 35 -0.01 -22.63 26.94
C SER A 35 1.37 -23.07 26.47
N ASP A 36 2.44 -22.75 27.21
CA ASP A 36 3.84 -23.00 26.83
C ASP A 36 4.17 -22.42 25.44
N MET A 37 3.58 -21.26 25.13
CA MET A 37 3.82 -20.55 23.88
C MET A 37 5.04 -19.64 24.02
N GLU A 38 6.08 -19.94 23.22
CA GLU A 38 7.22 -19.04 23.05
C GLU A 38 6.73 -17.68 22.53
N HIS A 39 7.20 -16.61 23.17
CA HIS A 39 6.84 -15.25 22.80
C HIS A 39 7.96 -14.27 23.13
N GLU A 40 8.03 -13.19 22.36
CA GLU A 40 8.96 -12.09 22.57
C GLU A 40 8.26 -10.73 22.47
N ILE A 41 8.80 -9.74 23.16
CA ILE A 41 8.30 -8.36 23.13
C ILE A 41 9.03 -7.60 22.02
N LEU A 42 8.37 -7.44 20.88
CA LEU A 42 8.92 -6.68 19.74
C LEU A 42 8.98 -5.17 20.00
N ILE A 43 7.94 -4.63 20.64
CA ILE A 43 7.81 -3.20 20.94
C ILE A 43 7.20 -3.06 22.34
N GLU A 44 8.01 -2.59 23.29
CA GLU A 44 7.61 -2.42 24.69
C GLU A 44 6.53 -1.34 24.86
N ASP A 45 6.74 -0.16 24.27
CA ASP A 45 5.78 0.94 24.29
C ASP A 45 5.35 1.34 22.87
N VAL A 46 4.19 0.83 22.48
CA VAL A 46 3.58 1.14 21.17
C VAL A 46 3.21 2.62 21.07
N GLN A 47 2.81 3.28 22.16
CA GLN A 47 2.47 4.70 22.12
C GLN A 47 3.72 5.54 21.88
N ALA A 48 4.81 5.27 22.59
CA ALA A 48 6.10 5.93 22.35
C ALA A 48 6.62 5.68 20.92
N ALA A 49 6.48 4.46 20.39
CA ALA A 49 6.85 4.14 19.01
C ALA A 49 6.00 4.90 17.97
N VAL A 50 4.71 5.14 18.26
CA VAL A 50 3.84 5.96 17.41
C VAL A 50 4.19 7.44 17.52
N ASP A 51 4.40 7.95 18.72
CA ASP A 51 4.76 9.35 18.96
C ASP A 51 6.13 9.68 18.33
N GLY A 52 7.07 8.72 18.34
CA GLY A 52 8.35 8.85 17.65
C GLY A 52 8.27 8.87 16.12
N GLN A 53 7.13 8.50 15.52
CA GLN A 53 6.89 8.70 14.08
C GLN A 53 6.46 10.14 13.78
N ALA A 54 5.92 10.86 14.77
CA ALA A 54 5.58 12.26 14.64
C ALA A 54 6.85 13.11 14.75
N ASP A 55 7.00 14.04 13.82
CA ASP A 55 8.20 14.88 13.75
C ASP A 55 8.17 15.93 14.86
N SER A 56 8.95 15.73 15.92
CA SER A 56 9.04 16.65 17.07
C SER A 56 9.90 17.90 16.83
N GLY A 57 10.35 18.15 15.58
CA GLY A 57 11.28 19.23 15.26
C GLY A 57 11.28 19.67 13.79
N GLY A 58 10.28 20.44 13.37
CA GLY A 58 10.26 21.06 12.03
C GLY A 58 9.08 22.01 11.82
N SER A 59 9.25 22.99 10.94
CA SER A 59 8.21 23.98 10.60
C SER A 59 6.89 23.27 10.21
N PRO A 60 5.72 23.63 10.78
CA PRO A 60 4.46 22.85 10.69
C PRO A 60 3.81 22.71 9.30
N ARG A 61 4.50 22.98 8.18
CA ARG A 61 3.87 23.22 6.87
C ARG A 61 4.62 22.74 5.62
N ALA A 62 5.72 21.98 5.75
CA ALA A 62 6.47 21.55 4.57
C ALA A 62 6.53 20.03 4.44
N HIS A 63 6.13 19.54 3.26
CA HIS A 63 6.37 18.18 2.80
C HIS A 63 7.86 17.80 2.92
N SER A 64 8.15 16.54 3.29
CA SER A 64 9.50 15.98 3.25
C SER A 64 9.49 14.53 2.77
N TYR A 65 10.46 14.16 1.94
CA TYR A 65 10.63 12.78 1.47
C TYR A 65 11.19 11.82 2.53
N THR A 66 11.70 12.33 3.65
CA THR A 66 12.25 11.55 4.76
C THR A 66 11.36 11.58 6.00
N LYS A 67 10.08 11.97 5.85
CA LYS A 67 9.06 12.00 6.91
C LYS A 67 7.76 11.38 6.42
N TYR A 68 6.90 10.98 7.35
CA TYR A 68 5.53 10.57 7.04
C TYR A 68 4.62 11.79 6.93
N ASN A 69 4.24 12.13 5.70
CA ASN A 69 3.46 13.32 5.38
C ASN A 69 1.96 13.09 5.64
N THR A 70 1.24 14.11 6.13
CA THR A 70 -0.23 14.04 6.21
C THR A 70 -0.83 14.03 4.80
N TRP A 71 -2.12 13.67 4.66
CA TRP A 71 -2.78 13.77 3.35
C TRP A 71 -2.76 15.20 2.78
N SER A 72 -2.88 16.23 3.62
CA SER A 72 -2.82 17.63 3.19
C SER A 72 -1.46 17.94 2.54
N ASP A 73 -0.37 17.48 3.16
CA ASP A 73 0.99 17.67 2.64
C ASP A 73 1.18 16.91 1.32
N VAL A 74 0.69 15.67 1.23
CA VAL A 74 0.75 14.87 0.00
C VAL A 74 -0.06 15.52 -1.12
N GLN A 75 -1.25 16.05 -0.84
CA GLN A 75 -2.07 16.74 -1.83
C GLN A 75 -1.40 18.02 -2.34
N ASN A 76 -0.82 18.82 -1.44
CA ASN A 76 -0.06 20.01 -1.81
C ASN A 76 1.18 19.65 -2.65
N TRP A 77 1.87 18.56 -2.27
CA TRP A 77 3.00 18.02 -3.01
C TRP A 77 2.61 17.56 -4.43
N ILE A 78 1.51 16.81 -4.61
CA ILE A 78 0.99 16.43 -5.93
C ILE A 78 0.78 17.67 -6.82
N ASN A 79 0.17 18.73 -6.28
CA ASN A 79 -0.06 19.97 -7.01
C ASN A 79 1.25 20.70 -7.36
N SER A 80 2.18 20.78 -6.42
CA SER A 80 3.48 21.43 -6.61
C SER A 80 4.34 20.68 -7.64
N ILE A 81 4.51 19.36 -7.48
CA ILE A 81 5.41 18.57 -8.31
C ILE A 81 4.94 18.49 -9.77
N SER A 82 3.62 18.38 -9.98
CA SER A 82 3.02 18.39 -11.31
C SER A 82 3.15 19.75 -12.00
N SER A 83 2.99 20.85 -11.26
CA SER A 83 3.12 22.20 -11.82
C SER A 83 4.57 22.60 -12.11
N ALA A 84 5.51 22.11 -11.30
CA ALA A 84 6.94 22.38 -11.48
C ALA A 84 7.57 21.57 -12.62
N ASN A 85 7.00 20.42 -12.98
CA ASN A 85 7.58 19.49 -13.96
C ASN A 85 6.60 19.10 -15.09
N PRO A 86 5.96 20.06 -15.78
CA PRO A 86 4.89 19.78 -16.75
C PRO A 86 5.37 19.00 -17.99
N SER A 87 6.68 18.94 -18.24
CA SER A 87 7.27 18.19 -19.35
C SER A 87 7.38 16.68 -19.10
N LEU A 88 7.29 16.25 -17.83
CA LEU A 88 7.43 14.87 -17.39
C LEU A 88 6.27 14.38 -16.52
N VAL A 89 5.50 15.29 -15.91
CA VAL A 89 4.45 14.95 -14.96
C VAL A 89 3.13 15.57 -15.39
N SER A 90 2.08 14.75 -15.43
CA SER A 90 0.70 15.22 -15.44
C SER A 90 -0.11 14.52 -14.34
N LYS A 91 -1.22 15.13 -13.92
CA LYS A 91 -2.08 14.56 -12.88
C LYS A 91 -3.46 14.21 -13.44
N LEU A 92 -4.01 13.09 -12.99
CA LEU A 92 -5.29 12.53 -13.42
C LEU A 92 -6.13 12.21 -12.20
N VAL A 93 -7.31 12.82 -12.07
CA VAL A 93 -8.26 12.42 -11.03
C VAL A 93 -9.06 11.23 -11.55
N ILE A 94 -8.96 10.09 -10.87
CA ILE A 94 -9.59 8.83 -11.29
C ILE A 94 -10.95 8.57 -10.64
N GLY A 95 -11.33 9.41 -9.67
CA GLY A 95 -12.57 9.36 -8.92
C GLY A 95 -12.40 10.01 -7.55
N ASN A 96 -13.37 9.81 -6.67
CA ASN A 96 -13.31 10.25 -5.27
C ASN A 96 -13.43 9.05 -4.33
N THR A 97 -12.88 9.19 -3.13
CA THR A 97 -13.09 8.26 -2.01
C THR A 97 -14.50 8.37 -1.45
N PHE A 98 -14.85 7.48 -0.52
CA PHE A 98 -16.14 7.49 0.14
C PHE A 98 -16.43 8.82 0.86
N GLU A 99 -15.43 9.41 1.50
CA GLU A 99 -15.52 10.73 2.15
C GLU A 99 -15.19 11.90 1.19
N ALA A 100 -15.36 11.68 -0.12
CA ALA A 100 -15.28 12.68 -1.19
C ALA A 100 -13.90 13.35 -1.38
N ARG A 101 -12.80 12.62 -1.14
CA ARG A 101 -11.45 13.10 -1.44
C ARG A 101 -11.01 12.66 -2.84
N PRO A 102 -10.45 13.55 -3.67
CA PRO A 102 -10.06 13.20 -5.03
C PRO A 102 -8.87 12.24 -5.05
N MET A 103 -9.05 11.09 -5.71
CA MET A 103 -7.97 10.13 -5.96
C MET A 103 -7.17 10.59 -7.17
N THR A 104 -5.94 11.02 -6.94
CA THR A 104 -5.09 11.62 -7.98
C THR A 104 -3.93 10.70 -8.32
N VAL A 105 -3.86 10.28 -9.59
CA VAL A 105 -2.74 9.55 -10.18
C VAL A 105 -1.79 10.55 -10.83
N LEU A 106 -0.49 10.41 -10.58
CA LEU A 106 0.56 11.10 -11.32
C LEU A 106 0.98 10.22 -12.51
N LYS A 107 0.92 10.75 -13.72
CA LYS A 107 1.50 10.14 -14.91
C LYS A 107 2.90 10.72 -15.10
N LEU A 108 3.93 9.89 -14.92
CA LEU A 108 5.32 10.21 -15.19
C LEU A 108 5.74 9.68 -16.57
N GLY A 109 6.47 10.49 -17.33
CA GLY A 109 7.04 10.07 -18.60
C GLY A 109 7.19 11.24 -19.57
N LYS A 110 8.17 11.14 -20.47
CA LYS A 110 8.37 12.12 -21.53
C LYS A 110 7.18 12.13 -22.49
N ALA A 111 6.69 13.31 -22.83
CA ALA A 111 5.64 13.46 -23.83
C ALA A 111 6.07 12.86 -25.18
N SER A 112 5.20 12.05 -25.77
CA SER A 112 5.41 11.40 -27.06
C SER A 112 4.17 11.56 -27.94
N SER A 113 4.38 11.55 -29.27
CA SER A 113 3.30 11.55 -30.26
C SER A 113 2.60 10.19 -30.39
N SER A 114 3.25 9.12 -29.93
CA SER A 114 2.69 7.77 -29.90
C SER A 114 2.32 7.35 -28.48
N THR A 115 1.32 6.48 -28.36
CA THR A 115 0.96 5.85 -27.08
C THR A 115 2.10 4.95 -26.60
N LYS A 116 2.63 5.22 -25.40
CA LYS A 116 3.66 4.40 -24.74
C LYS A 116 3.03 3.26 -23.92
N PRO A 117 3.71 2.11 -23.79
CA PRO A 117 3.35 1.14 -22.75
C PRO A 117 3.50 1.76 -21.36
N ALA A 118 2.77 1.24 -20.38
CA ALA A 118 2.71 1.83 -19.05
C ALA A 118 2.89 0.82 -17.91
N ILE A 119 3.42 1.30 -16.80
CA ILE A 119 3.41 0.62 -15.51
C ILE A 119 2.39 1.34 -14.63
N PHE A 120 1.53 0.59 -13.95
CA PHE A 120 0.69 1.14 -12.89
C PHE A 120 1.28 0.76 -11.53
N MET A 121 1.51 1.76 -10.68
CA MET A 121 2.01 1.60 -9.33
C MET A 121 1.09 2.30 -8.34
N ASP A 122 0.62 1.58 -7.34
CA ASP A 122 -0.13 2.16 -6.23
C ASP A 122 0.54 1.91 -4.88
N CYS A 123 0.25 2.83 -3.96
CA CYS A 123 0.71 2.82 -2.60
C CYS A 123 -0.45 3.14 -1.64
N GLY A 124 -0.32 2.76 -0.38
CA GLY A 124 -1.26 3.13 0.68
C GLY A 124 -2.66 2.53 0.53
N ILE A 125 -2.77 1.31 -0.02
CA ILE A 125 -4.03 0.58 -0.05
C ILE A 125 -4.48 0.18 1.38
N HIS A 126 -3.54 -0.20 2.25
CA HIS A 126 -3.80 -0.31 3.68
C HIS A 126 -3.32 0.93 4.42
N ALA A 127 -4.20 1.50 5.25
CA ALA A 127 -3.98 2.82 5.81
C ALA A 127 -2.77 2.93 6.74
N ARG A 128 -2.51 1.92 7.58
CA ARG A 128 -1.41 1.92 8.57
C ARG A 128 0.00 1.78 7.97
N GLU A 129 0.11 1.43 6.69
CA GLU A 129 1.36 1.09 6.01
C GLU A 129 2.07 2.35 5.49
N TRP A 130 2.40 3.31 6.37
CA TRP A 130 2.86 4.66 6.01
C TRP A 130 4.13 4.71 5.15
N ILE A 131 4.97 3.68 5.20
CA ILE A 131 6.16 3.59 4.33
C ILE A 131 5.79 3.40 2.85
N SER A 132 4.63 2.82 2.55
CA SER A 132 4.17 2.63 1.17
C SER A 132 3.90 3.97 0.47
N PRO A 133 3.05 4.88 1.00
CA PRO A 133 2.92 6.24 0.45
C PRO A 133 4.24 7.02 0.38
N ALA A 134 5.11 6.86 1.39
CA ALA A 134 6.42 7.51 1.38
C ALA A 134 7.29 7.02 0.21
N PHE A 135 7.29 5.72 -0.09
CA PHE A 135 7.98 5.16 -1.25
C PHE A 135 7.46 5.70 -2.57
N CYS A 136 6.14 5.77 -2.79
CA CYS A 136 5.62 6.37 -4.04
C CYS A 136 6.06 7.84 -4.22
N GLN A 137 6.11 8.62 -3.14
CA GLN A 137 6.63 9.99 -3.18
C GLN A 137 8.14 10.00 -3.50
N TRP A 138 8.92 9.11 -2.88
CA TRP A 138 10.34 8.96 -3.15
C TRP A 138 10.62 8.54 -4.60
N PHE A 139 9.86 7.60 -5.15
CA PHE A 139 9.99 7.18 -6.54
C PHE A 139 9.81 8.36 -7.50
N VAL A 140 8.76 9.17 -7.30
CA VAL A 140 8.51 10.37 -8.13
C VAL A 140 9.68 11.36 -8.01
N LYS A 141 10.21 11.58 -6.80
CA LYS A 141 11.39 12.43 -6.58
C LYS A 141 12.59 11.94 -7.36
N GLU A 142 12.96 10.67 -7.18
CA GLU A 142 14.13 10.08 -7.83
C GLU A 142 13.97 10.14 -9.35
N ALA A 143 12.82 9.71 -9.86
CA ALA A 143 12.50 9.73 -11.29
C ALA A 143 12.70 11.11 -11.92
N LEU A 144 12.31 12.18 -11.25
CA LEU A 144 12.49 13.54 -11.75
C LEU A 144 13.91 14.07 -11.57
N SER A 145 14.56 13.72 -10.46
CA SER A 145 15.92 14.22 -10.14
C SER A 145 17.01 13.54 -10.96
N THR A 146 16.78 12.30 -11.41
CA THR A 146 17.76 11.51 -12.16
C THR A 146 17.44 11.40 -13.66
N TYR A 147 16.28 11.87 -14.11
CA TYR A 147 15.99 11.96 -15.54
C TYR A 147 16.99 12.86 -16.26
N GLY A 148 17.63 12.32 -17.31
CA GLY A 148 18.69 12.97 -18.07
C GLY A 148 20.11 12.74 -17.54
N SER A 149 20.28 12.17 -16.34
CA SER A 149 21.59 11.85 -15.75
C SER A 149 21.78 10.35 -15.49
N ASP A 150 20.74 9.65 -15.02
CA ASP A 150 20.72 8.20 -14.92
C ASP A 150 20.15 7.58 -16.20
N SER A 151 20.95 6.75 -16.87
CA SER A 151 20.58 6.17 -18.17
C SER A 151 19.37 5.24 -18.09
N GLN A 152 19.20 4.50 -16.98
CA GLN A 152 18.09 3.56 -16.80
C GLN A 152 16.77 4.29 -16.58
N MET A 153 16.75 5.28 -15.68
CA MET A 153 15.58 6.11 -15.44
C MET A 153 15.20 6.94 -16.68
N THR A 154 16.20 7.44 -17.41
CA THR A 154 15.97 8.19 -18.65
C THR A 154 15.29 7.31 -19.70
N SER A 155 15.84 6.12 -19.97
CA SER A 155 15.22 5.15 -20.89
C SER A 155 13.81 4.74 -20.43
N LEU A 156 13.61 4.48 -19.13
CA LEU A 156 12.30 4.15 -18.58
C LEU A 156 11.25 5.23 -18.89
N LEU A 157 11.56 6.51 -18.65
CA LEU A 157 10.60 7.60 -18.85
C LEU A 157 10.45 8.04 -20.31
N ASP A 158 11.45 7.79 -21.15
CA ASP A 158 11.38 8.03 -22.59
C ASP A 158 10.51 6.97 -23.28
N GLU A 159 10.62 5.70 -22.87
CA GLU A 159 9.97 4.56 -23.53
C GLU A 159 8.63 4.18 -22.90
N MET A 160 8.44 4.44 -21.61
CA MET A 160 7.23 4.08 -20.87
C MET A 160 6.58 5.28 -20.17
N ASP A 161 5.32 5.12 -19.81
CA ASP A 161 4.66 5.94 -18.79
C ASP A 161 4.58 5.17 -17.47
N VAL A 162 4.78 5.85 -16.34
CA VAL A 162 4.55 5.28 -15.00
C VAL A 162 3.40 6.04 -14.34
N PHE A 163 2.27 5.35 -14.18
CA PHE A 163 1.13 5.85 -13.41
C PHE A 163 1.34 5.55 -11.93
N VAL A 164 1.52 6.58 -11.11
CA VAL A 164 1.73 6.46 -9.67
C VAL A 164 0.50 6.98 -8.93
N LEU A 165 -0.14 6.13 -8.13
CA LEU A 165 -1.19 6.50 -7.17
C LEU A 165 -0.56 6.56 -5.76
N PRO A 166 -0.21 7.75 -5.24
CA PRO A 166 0.58 7.84 -4.00
C PRO A 166 -0.16 7.35 -2.75
N VAL A 167 -1.48 7.54 -2.70
CA VAL A 167 -2.33 7.07 -1.61
C VAL A 167 -3.64 6.55 -2.21
N PHE A 168 -3.84 5.24 -2.14
CA PHE A 168 -5.04 4.56 -2.60
C PHE A 168 -6.20 4.78 -1.61
N ASN A 169 -6.00 4.41 -0.34
CA ASN A 169 -7.02 4.49 0.69
C ASN A 169 -6.86 5.79 1.49
N ILE A 170 -7.22 6.91 0.86
CA ILE A 170 -7.01 8.25 1.41
C ILE A 170 -7.78 8.43 2.72
N ASP A 171 -9.03 7.98 2.80
CA ASP A 171 -9.86 8.16 3.99
C ASP A 171 -9.30 7.37 5.18
N GLY A 172 -8.89 6.12 4.95
CA GLY A 172 -8.21 5.31 5.95
C GLY A 172 -6.88 5.96 6.37
N TYR A 173 -6.09 6.45 5.42
CA TYR A 173 -4.81 7.11 5.70
C TYR A 173 -5.01 8.34 6.60
N VAL A 174 -5.96 9.23 6.27
CA VAL A 174 -6.33 10.36 7.14
C VAL A 174 -6.72 9.89 8.53
N PHE A 175 -7.56 8.84 8.63
CA PHE A 175 -8.00 8.31 9.91
C PHE A 175 -6.85 7.74 10.77
N THR A 176 -5.77 7.24 10.16
CA THR A 176 -4.57 6.82 10.89
C THR A 176 -3.75 7.97 11.44
N HIS A 177 -3.82 9.16 10.83
CA HIS A 177 -3.15 10.37 11.30
C HIS A 177 -3.94 11.09 12.40
N THR A 178 -5.27 10.92 12.45
CA THR A 178 -6.13 11.70 13.35
C THR A 178 -6.78 10.91 14.48
N ASN A 179 -6.93 9.58 14.34
CA ASN A 179 -7.75 8.79 15.27
C ASN A 179 -7.12 7.46 15.67
N ASN A 180 -6.95 6.54 14.72
CA ASN A 180 -6.46 5.20 15.01
C ASN A 180 -5.32 4.83 14.08
N ARG A 181 -4.09 4.99 14.57
CA ARG A 181 -2.86 4.67 13.85
C ARG A 181 -2.81 3.25 13.30
N MET A 182 -3.52 2.31 13.92
CA MET A 182 -3.54 0.89 13.54
C MET A 182 -4.64 0.53 12.55
N TRP A 183 -5.43 1.51 12.10
CA TRP A 183 -6.49 1.30 11.11
C TRP A 183 -5.94 0.81 9.77
N ARG A 184 -6.62 -0.16 9.15
CA ARG A 184 -6.21 -0.80 7.90
C ARG A 184 -7.17 -0.50 6.74
N LYS A 185 -8.46 -0.64 7.00
CA LYS A 185 -9.57 -0.67 6.02
C LYS A 185 -9.88 0.70 5.41
N THR A 186 -10.80 0.73 4.45
CA THR A 186 -11.46 1.97 3.99
C THR A 186 -12.30 2.61 5.11
N ARG A 187 -13.03 3.69 4.81
CA ARG A 187 -13.95 4.36 5.76
C ARG A 187 -15.42 4.32 5.30
N SER A 188 -15.75 3.39 4.41
CA SER A 188 -17.12 3.21 3.91
C SER A 188 -18.10 2.84 5.02
N LYS A 189 -19.34 3.32 4.91
CA LYS A 189 -20.43 3.06 5.85
C LYS A 189 -21.61 2.42 5.13
N LYS A 190 -22.24 1.43 5.77
CA LYS A 190 -23.45 0.77 5.27
C LYS A 190 -24.54 0.82 6.33
N SER A 191 -25.75 1.23 5.91
CA SER A 191 -26.94 1.17 6.77
C SER A 191 -27.15 -0.24 7.31
N GLY A 192 -27.39 -0.36 8.62
CA GLY A 192 -27.57 -1.63 9.31
C GLY A 192 -26.29 -2.28 9.83
N SER A 193 -25.10 -1.74 9.55
CA SER A 193 -23.84 -2.18 10.17
C SER A 193 -23.27 -1.10 11.09
N SER A 194 -22.77 -1.49 12.26
CA SER A 194 -22.00 -0.63 13.16
C SER A 194 -20.50 -0.59 12.83
N CYS A 195 -20.04 -1.51 11.98
CA CYS A 195 -18.64 -1.63 11.58
C CYS A 195 -18.37 -0.84 10.30
N ILE A 196 -17.16 -0.28 10.20
CA ILE A 196 -16.78 0.69 9.16
C ILE A 196 -15.68 0.10 8.28
N GLY A 197 -15.82 0.29 6.97
CA GLY A 197 -14.82 -0.04 5.97
C GLY A 197 -14.71 -1.52 5.62
N ALA A 198 -14.22 -1.78 4.42
CA ALA A 198 -13.75 -3.08 3.95
C ALA A 198 -12.23 -3.05 3.75
N ASP A 199 -11.60 -4.23 3.71
CA ASP A 199 -10.23 -4.37 3.26
C ASP A 199 -10.18 -4.16 1.74
N PRO A 200 -9.60 -3.05 1.24
CA PRO A 200 -9.58 -2.78 -0.20
C PRO A 200 -8.80 -3.85 -0.99
N ASN A 201 -7.82 -4.53 -0.38
CA ASN A 201 -7.08 -5.63 -1.00
C ASN A 201 -7.77 -7.01 -0.86
N ARG A 202 -9.03 -7.03 -0.43
CA ARG A 202 -9.94 -8.19 -0.49
C ARG A 202 -11.20 -7.92 -1.31
N ASN A 203 -11.29 -6.73 -1.91
CA ASN A 203 -12.51 -6.26 -2.56
C ASN A 203 -12.44 -6.32 -4.10
N PHE A 204 -11.28 -6.59 -4.70
CA PHE A 204 -11.17 -6.80 -6.16
C PHE A 204 -11.86 -8.09 -6.61
N ASP A 205 -12.31 -8.12 -7.88
CA ASP A 205 -12.98 -9.28 -8.49
C ASP A 205 -11.98 -10.38 -8.91
N ALA A 206 -11.38 -11.04 -7.92
CA ALA A 206 -10.43 -12.13 -8.11
C ALA A 206 -10.61 -13.20 -7.02
N GLY A 207 -11.42 -14.24 -7.30
CA GLY A 207 -11.75 -15.25 -6.30
C GLY A 207 -12.40 -14.64 -5.05
N TRP A 208 -13.24 -13.62 -5.26
CA TRP A 208 -13.68 -12.69 -4.21
C TRP A 208 -14.32 -13.40 -3.01
N CYS A 209 -13.91 -12.98 -1.82
CA CYS A 209 -14.39 -13.46 -0.53
C CYS A 209 -14.31 -14.99 -0.29
N THR A 210 -13.34 -15.67 -0.93
CA THR A 210 -13.13 -17.12 -0.76
C THR A 210 -12.07 -17.43 0.32
N LEU A 211 -10.79 -17.35 -0.03
CA LEU A 211 -9.66 -17.64 0.87
C LEU A 211 -9.04 -16.36 1.42
N GLY A 212 -8.67 -16.37 2.70
CA GLY A 212 -7.94 -15.27 3.35
C GLY A 212 -8.75 -13.97 3.50
N ALA A 213 -10.07 -14.04 3.43
CA ALA A 213 -11.00 -12.92 3.53
C ALA A 213 -12.18 -13.27 4.45
N SER A 214 -12.91 -12.27 4.93
CA SER A 214 -14.07 -12.44 5.81
C SER A 214 -15.31 -11.77 5.25
N SER A 215 -16.48 -12.39 5.43
CA SER A 215 -17.79 -11.77 5.15
C SER A 215 -18.35 -10.97 6.33
N ASN A 216 -17.71 -11.04 7.52
CA ASN A 216 -18.06 -10.24 8.68
C ASN A 216 -17.56 -8.79 8.53
N PRO A 217 -18.44 -7.76 8.52
CA PRO A 217 -18.06 -6.35 8.39
C PRO A 217 -17.09 -5.84 9.46
N CYS A 218 -17.02 -6.49 10.61
CA CYS A 218 -16.15 -6.10 11.72
C CYS A 218 -14.74 -6.69 11.62
N SER A 219 -14.49 -7.62 10.71
CA SER A 219 -13.16 -8.17 10.48
C SER A 219 -12.25 -7.13 9.80
N ASP A 220 -10.95 -7.20 10.12
CA ASP A 220 -9.89 -6.44 9.44
C ASP A 220 -9.72 -6.87 7.98
N THR A 221 -10.15 -8.09 7.62
CA THR A 221 -10.10 -8.67 6.26
C THR A 221 -11.49 -8.74 5.61
N PHE A 222 -12.44 -7.90 6.07
CA PHE A 222 -13.78 -7.84 5.47
C PHE A 222 -13.69 -7.58 3.96
N CYS A 223 -14.24 -8.48 3.15
CA CYS A 223 -14.12 -8.45 1.68
C CYS A 223 -15.02 -7.41 1.00
N GLY A 224 -15.87 -6.70 1.75
CA GLY A 224 -16.90 -5.82 1.23
C GLY A 224 -18.23 -6.54 1.01
N TYR A 225 -19.23 -5.83 0.49
CA TYR A 225 -20.57 -6.40 0.28
C TYR A 225 -20.72 -7.14 -1.06
N ASN A 226 -19.84 -6.83 -2.01
CA ASN A 226 -19.73 -7.42 -3.34
C ASN A 226 -18.35 -7.04 -3.92
N PRO A 227 -17.88 -7.70 -4.99
CA PRO A 227 -16.67 -7.27 -5.69
C PRO A 227 -16.79 -5.79 -6.09
N GLU A 228 -15.72 -5.05 -5.84
CA GLU A 228 -15.58 -3.61 -6.12
C GLU A 228 -16.67 -2.75 -5.45
N SER A 229 -17.12 -3.15 -4.26
CA SER A 229 -18.06 -2.37 -3.45
C SER A 229 -17.46 -1.07 -2.92
N GLU A 230 -16.14 -1.05 -2.69
CA GLU A 230 -15.44 0.15 -2.23
C GLU A 230 -15.19 1.06 -3.42
N ILE A 231 -15.59 2.33 -3.31
CA ILE A 231 -15.49 3.28 -4.44
C ILE A 231 -14.04 3.51 -4.84
N GLU A 232 -13.09 3.43 -3.90
CA GLU A 232 -11.66 3.54 -4.14
C GLU A 232 -11.16 2.38 -5.02
N VAL A 233 -11.59 1.16 -4.71
CA VAL A 233 -11.27 -0.06 -5.46
C VAL A 233 -11.89 0.00 -6.85
N LYS A 234 -13.16 0.40 -6.92
CA LYS A 234 -13.86 0.60 -8.20
C LYS A 234 -13.16 1.61 -9.10
N ASN A 235 -12.74 2.76 -8.57
CA ASN A 235 -12.04 3.80 -9.33
C ASN A 235 -10.75 3.27 -9.96
N VAL A 236 -9.95 2.52 -9.19
CA VAL A 236 -8.68 1.94 -9.68
C VAL A 236 -8.95 0.81 -10.68
N ALA A 237 -9.89 -0.08 -10.40
CA ALA A 237 -10.27 -1.15 -11.32
C ALA A 237 -10.80 -0.59 -12.67
N ASP A 238 -11.63 0.45 -12.63
CA ASP A 238 -12.13 1.15 -13.82
C ASP A 238 -11.02 1.90 -14.57
N PHE A 239 -10.03 2.46 -13.87
CA PHE A 239 -8.84 3.04 -14.50
C PHE A 239 -8.02 1.97 -15.23
N ILE A 240 -7.73 0.85 -14.57
CA ILE A 240 -6.95 -0.25 -15.17
C ILE A 240 -7.68 -0.85 -16.36
N ARG A 241 -8.99 -1.12 -16.25
CA ARG A 241 -9.80 -1.65 -17.36
C ARG A 241 -9.76 -0.74 -18.59
N ARG A 242 -9.91 0.58 -18.40
CA ARG A 242 -9.85 1.56 -19.51
C ARG A 242 -8.47 1.65 -20.17
N ASN A 243 -7.40 1.37 -19.43
CA ASN A 243 -6.02 1.47 -19.89
C ASN A 243 -5.35 0.10 -20.09
N LYS A 244 -6.12 -0.99 -20.12
CA LYS A 244 -5.61 -2.38 -20.14
C LYS A 244 -4.72 -2.66 -21.36
N SER A 245 -4.96 -2.01 -22.49
CA SER A 245 -4.14 -2.19 -23.69
C SER A 245 -2.71 -1.68 -23.53
N ILE A 246 -2.50 -0.67 -22.67
CA ILE A 246 -1.19 -0.01 -22.49
C ILE A 246 -0.48 -0.45 -21.21
N ILE A 247 -1.21 -0.79 -20.14
CA ILE A 247 -0.62 -1.22 -18.86
C ILE A 247 0.00 -2.62 -19.05
N LYS A 248 1.31 -2.73 -18.82
CA LYS A 248 2.10 -3.96 -18.97
C LYS A 248 2.57 -4.55 -17.64
N ALA A 249 2.58 -3.76 -16.58
CA ALA A 249 2.88 -4.21 -15.22
C ALA A 249 2.00 -3.48 -14.19
N TYR A 250 1.70 -4.18 -13.10
CA TYR A 250 0.99 -3.66 -11.93
C TYR A 250 1.83 -3.92 -10.69
N LEU A 251 2.21 -2.86 -9.99
CA LEU A 251 3.00 -2.89 -8.76
C LEU A 251 2.16 -2.30 -7.63
N THR A 252 1.87 -3.06 -6.59
CA THR A 252 1.20 -2.56 -5.39
C THR A 252 2.14 -2.66 -4.21
N ILE A 253 2.41 -1.52 -3.57
CA ILE A 253 3.43 -1.40 -2.54
C ILE A 253 2.79 -1.52 -1.16
N HIS A 254 3.30 -2.44 -0.36
CA HIS A 254 2.78 -2.77 0.96
C HIS A 254 3.87 -2.79 2.02
N SER A 255 3.47 -2.91 3.29
CA SER A 255 4.38 -3.23 4.40
C SER A 255 3.67 -3.98 5.53
N TYR A 256 4.36 -4.73 6.37
CA TYR A 256 5.79 -5.08 6.32
C TYR A 256 5.97 -6.52 5.83
N SER A 257 7.24 -6.96 5.92
CA SER A 257 7.78 -8.34 5.91
C SER A 257 8.91 -8.52 4.89
N GLN A 258 9.20 -7.51 4.07
CA GLN A 258 10.23 -7.57 3.02
C GLN A 258 9.98 -8.75 2.06
N LEU A 259 8.77 -8.80 1.50
CA LEU A 259 8.35 -9.84 0.55
C LEU A 259 8.17 -9.25 -0.84
N LEU A 260 8.45 -10.04 -1.87
CA LEU A 260 8.14 -9.78 -3.28
C LEU A 260 7.20 -10.87 -3.77
N LEU A 261 5.90 -10.62 -3.61
CA LEU A 261 4.85 -11.58 -3.95
C LEU A 261 4.33 -11.35 -5.36
N PHE A 262 3.91 -12.43 -6.02
CA PHE A 262 3.25 -12.40 -7.31
C PHE A 262 2.12 -13.44 -7.37
N PRO A 263 1.21 -13.36 -8.36
CA PRO A 263 0.04 -14.23 -8.41
C PRO A 263 0.37 -15.74 -8.47
N TYR A 264 -0.52 -16.60 -7.98
CA TYR A 264 -1.83 -16.28 -7.38
C TYR A 264 -1.78 -16.24 -5.86
N SER A 265 -2.67 -15.43 -5.25
CA SER A 265 -2.91 -15.45 -3.79
C SER A 265 -4.30 -15.97 -3.42
N TYR A 266 -5.23 -16.08 -4.37
CA TYR A 266 -6.62 -16.55 -4.11
C TYR A 266 -6.79 -18.08 -4.20
N LYS A 267 -5.74 -18.82 -4.61
CA LYS A 267 -5.78 -20.28 -4.78
C LYS A 267 -4.40 -20.91 -4.66
N TYR A 268 -4.35 -22.20 -4.32
CA TYR A 268 -3.15 -23.02 -4.35
C TYR A 268 -2.84 -23.52 -5.77
N GLY A 269 -2.37 -22.61 -6.64
CA GLY A 269 -1.95 -22.95 -7.99
C GLY A 269 -0.99 -21.91 -8.54
N LEU A 270 -0.09 -22.34 -9.42
CA LEU A 270 0.88 -21.45 -10.04
C LEU A 270 0.22 -20.56 -11.10
N ALA A 271 0.73 -19.33 -11.27
CA ALA A 271 0.42 -18.51 -12.43
C ALA A 271 0.93 -19.18 -13.72
N ALA A 272 0.31 -18.85 -14.86
CA ALA A 272 0.73 -19.37 -16.16
C ALA A 272 2.22 -19.09 -16.42
N ASP A 273 2.67 -17.87 -16.10
CA ASP A 273 4.04 -17.40 -16.30
C ASP A 273 4.88 -17.44 -15.00
N HIS A 274 4.59 -18.39 -14.10
CA HIS A 274 5.22 -18.46 -12.77
C HIS A 274 6.76 -18.43 -12.81
N THR A 275 7.38 -19.18 -13.72
CA THR A 275 8.84 -19.24 -13.86
C THR A 275 9.44 -17.88 -14.22
N GLU A 276 8.78 -17.13 -15.09
CA GLU A 276 9.22 -15.78 -15.48
C GLU A 276 9.06 -14.81 -14.31
N LEU A 277 7.91 -14.83 -13.64
CA LEU A 277 7.64 -13.99 -12.46
C LEU A 277 8.63 -14.26 -11.33
N MET A 278 8.96 -15.52 -11.07
CA MET A 278 9.95 -15.91 -10.07
C MET A 278 11.34 -15.39 -10.44
N THR A 279 11.73 -15.46 -11.71
CA THR A 279 13.02 -14.92 -12.20
C THR A 279 13.08 -13.41 -11.99
N VAL A 280 12.01 -12.68 -12.32
CA VAL A 280 11.91 -11.23 -12.09
C VAL A 280 11.98 -10.89 -10.60
N ALA A 281 11.25 -11.63 -9.75
CA ALA A 281 11.25 -11.42 -8.30
C ALA A 281 12.63 -11.65 -7.68
N GLN A 282 13.35 -12.70 -8.10
CA GLN A 282 14.71 -12.99 -7.65
C GLN A 282 15.71 -11.92 -8.10
N GLY A 283 15.58 -11.42 -9.34
CA GLY A 283 16.37 -10.31 -9.84
C GLY A 283 16.14 -9.03 -9.04
N ALA A 284 14.88 -8.70 -8.76
CA ALA A 284 14.51 -7.55 -7.93
C ALA A 284 15.01 -7.67 -6.48
N ALA A 285 14.88 -8.85 -5.86
CA ALA A 285 15.42 -9.12 -4.53
C ALA A 285 16.94 -8.94 -4.47
N SER A 286 17.65 -9.43 -5.50
CA SER A 286 19.10 -9.29 -5.61
C SER A 286 19.53 -7.82 -5.77
N ALA A 287 18.79 -7.05 -6.59
CA ALA A 287 19.02 -5.63 -6.75
C ALA A 287 18.81 -4.85 -5.44
N LEU A 288 17.72 -5.13 -4.71
CA LEU A 288 17.47 -4.53 -3.39
C LEU A 288 18.57 -4.87 -2.38
N GLN A 289 19.02 -6.12 -2.35
CA GLN A 289 20.09 -6.56 -1.46
C GLN A 289 21.43 -5.86 -1.77
N SER A 290 21.70 -5.54 -3.03
CA SER A 290 23.00 -4.98 -3.44
C SER A 290 23.35 -3.63 -2.80
N LEU A 291 22.34 -2.84 -2.41
CA LEU A 291 22.56 -1.49 -1.90
C LEU A 291 22.84 -1.45 -0.39
N TYR A 292 22.05 -2.17 0.41
CA TYR A 292 22.10 -2.12 1.88
C TYR A 292 22.18 -3.50 2.56
N GLY A 293 22.25 -4.59 1.80
CA GLY A 293 22.25 -5.95 2.35
C GLY A 293 20.87 -6.44 2.82
N THR A 294 19.83 -5.60 2.73
CA THR A 294 18.45 -5.94 3.11
C THR A 294 17.91 -7.07 2.24
N ARG A 295 17.45 -8.15 2.87
CA ARG A 295 16.97 -9.35 2.18
C ARG A 295 15.46 -9.33 1.98
N TYR A 296 15.03 -9.59 0.76
CA TYR A 296 13.64 -9.82 0.41
C TYR A 296 13.45 -11.28 -0.01
N THR A 297 12.27 -11.85 0.28
CA THR A 297 11.91 -13.21 -0.13
C THR A 297 10.69 -13.22 -1.05
N SER A 298 10.59 -14.21 -1.94
CA SER A 298 9.54 -14.36 -2.96
C SER A 298 9.00 -15.79 -2.98
#